data_AF-A0A535FIF0-F1
#
_entry.id   AF-A0A535FIF0-F1
#
_cell.length_a   1.000
_cell.length_b   1.000
_cell.length_c   1.000
_cell.angle_alpha   90.00
_cell.angle_beta   90.00
_cell.angle_gamma   90.00
#
_symmetry.space_group_name_H-M   'P 1'
#
loop_
_entity.id
_entity.type
_entity.pdbx_description
1 polymer ?
#
loop_
_entity_poly.entity_id
_entity_poly.type
_entity_poly.pdbx_seq_one_letter_code
_entity_poly.pdbx_strand_id
1 'polypeptide(L)'
;MLTNEERAHMQQAVSPSTSIDGCKSSVEEILESYDSYIVALSMEWICQHATGVHPALLDLEIDELAQKARIKFWQVLKEKEIHYPKAYVKHIVHSEFIDMMRRHKPNVPLSEDEEGEIYRGKVLVSASKEMVDPAEVIEEQDEMNNRLEEVLKALLDLPKCQRRVMICSLRERVDDELALARALRRHNQDINQWQWPQNKQEKQRLQASLSYGRRSIAQKLKIVPVLRKHCCLSKVNNTQRAS
;
A
#
# COMPACT_ATOMS: atom_id res chain seq x y z
N MET A 1 -17.93 30.58 -74.95
CA MET A 1 -18.49 29.27 -75.30
C MET A 1 -17.66 28.22 -74.62
N LEU A 2 -18.28 27.42 -73.75
CA LEU A 2 -17.68 26.26 -73.09
C LEU A 2 -17.59 25.10 -74.07
N THR A 3 -16.49 24.37 -74.05
CA THR A 3 -16.51 22.92 -74.27
C THR A 3 -15.65 22.26 -73.20
N ASN A 4 -16.30 21.40 -72.42
CA ASN A 4 -15.74 20.51 -71.43
C ASN A 4 -15.20 19.28 -72.18
N GLU A 5 -13.94 18.91 -71.95
CA GLU A 5 -13.49 17.51 -71.96
C GLU A 5 -12.03 17.46 -71.49
N GLU A 6 -11.74 16.50 -70.61
CA GLU A 6 -10.40 16.09 -70.14
C GLU A 6 -9.75 16.90 -69.00
N ARG A 7 -10.58 17.27 -68.01
CA ARG A 7 -10.14 17.41 -66.62
C ARG A 7 -9.88 16.02 -66.01
N ALA A 8 -8.73 15.40 -66.31
CA ALA A 8 -8.21 14.25 -65.57
C ALA A 8 -6.75 13.96 -65.95
N HIS A 9 -5.79 14.48 -65.17
CA HIS A 9 -4.55 13.78 -64.79
C HIS A 9 -3.81 14.63 -63.75
N MET A 10 -4.36 14.59 -62.53
CA MET A 10 -3.60 14.83 -61.31
C MET A 10 -2.60 13.68 -61.16
N GLN A 11 -1.31 13.98 -61.12
CA GLN A 11 -0.34 13.21 -60.35
C GLN A 11 0.81 14.12 -59.94
N GLN A 12 0.49 14.86 -58.89
CA GLN A 12 1.39 15.59 -58.03
C GLN A 12 2.29 14.55 -57.32
N ALA A 13 3.60 14.68 -57.50
CA ALA A 13 4.59 13.96 -56.71
C ALA A 13 4.56 14.47 -55.27
N VAL A 14 3.66 13.93 -54.46
CA VAL A 14 3.67 14.06 -53.01
C VAL A 14 4.47 12.89 -52.48
N SER A 15 5.68 13.19 -52.00
CA SER A 15 6.54 12.25 -51.31
C SER A 15 5.79 11.63 -50.12
N PRO A 16 5.90 10.31 -49.90
CA PRO A 16 5.20 9.64 -48.83
C PRO A 16 5.75 10.13 -47.49
N SER A 17 4.86 10.72 -46.70
CA SER A 17 5.08 10.93 -45.27
C SER A 17 5.41 9.58 -44.63
N THR A 18 6.64 9.46 -44.14
CA THR A 18 7.03 8.39 -43.23
C THR A 18 6.20 8.54 -41.96
N SER A 19 5.07 7.84 -41.92
CA SER A 19 4.34 7.58 -40.69
C SER A 19 5.30 6.87 -39.74
N ILE A 20 5.83 7.61 -38.78
CA ILE A 20 6.40 7.03 -37.57
C ILE A 20 5.21 6.39 -36.87
N ASP A 21 5.03 5.10 -37.15
CA ASP A 21 4.08 4.22 -36.50
C ASP A 21 4.56 4.03 -35.06
N GLY A 22 4.31 5.05 -34.24
CA GLY A 22 4.42 4.96 -32.80
C GLY A 22 3.33 4.02 -32.36
N CYS A 23 3.71 2.75 -32.15
CA CYS A 23 2.87 1.70 -31.59
C CYS A 23 2.13 2.27 -30.37
N LYS A 24 0.86 2.68 -30.57
CA LYS A 24 -0.03 3.05 -29.49
C LYS A 24 -0.35 1.73 -28.80
N SER A 25 0.41 1.38 -27.76
CA SER A 25 0.08 0.26 -26.90
C SER A 25 -1.39 0.37 -26.54
N SER A 26 -2.14 -0.71 -26.76
CA SER A 26 -3.56 -0.73 -26.46
C SER A 26 -3.79 -0.41 -24.97
N VAL A 27 -4.95 0.17 -24.63
CA VAL A 27 -5.28 0.47 -23.23
C VAL A 27 -5.19 -0.80 -22.37
N GLU A 28 -5.57 -1.93 -22.96
CA GLU A 28 -5.51 -3.26 -22.38
C GLU A 28 -4.07 -3.69 -22.07
N GLU A 29 -3.12 -3.53 -22.99
CA GLU A 29 -1.70 -3.82 -22.75
C GLU A 29 -1.10 -2.96 -21.63
N ILE A 30 -1.46 -1.67 -21.60
CA ILE A 30 -1.01 -0.77 -20.54
C ILE A 30 -1.59 -1.23 -19.20
N LEU A 31 -2.89 -1.52 -19.13
CA LEU A 31 -3.54 -1.97 -17.91
C LEU A 31 -2.90 -3.27 -17.38
N GLU A 32 -2.70 -4.26 -18.26
CA GLU A 32 -2.09 -5.55 -17.92
C GLU A 32 -0.66 -5.38 -17.40
N SER A 33 0.13 -4.49 -18.02
CA SER A 33 1.50 -4.21 -17.57
C SER A 33 1.59 -3.62 -16.15
N TYR A 34 0.52 -2.96 -15.68
CA TYR A 34 0.43 -2.34 -14.36
C TYR A 34 -0.37 -3.17 -13.33
N ASP A 35 -0.98 -4.28 -13.73
CA ASP A 35 -1.85 -5.08 -12.86
C ASP A 35 -1.14 -5.54 -11.58
N SER A 36 0.02 -6.18 -11.77
CA SER A 36 0.86 -6.63 -10.66
C SER A 36 1.30 -5.49 -9.72
N TYR A 37 1.47 -4.28 -10.26
CA TYR A 37 1.83 -3.10 -9.48
C TYR A 37 0.63 -2.58 -8.68
N ILE A 38 -0.58 -2.61 -9.25
CA ILE A 38 -1.82 -2.23 -8.56
C ILE A 38 -2.10 -3.17 -7.38
N VAL A 39 -1.99 -4.49 -7.59
CA VAL A 39 -2.16 -5.49 -6.52
C VAL A 39 -1.14 -5.29 -5.41
N ALA A 40 0.14 -5.19 -5.79
CA ALA A 40 1.22 -4.98 -4.82
C ALA A 40 1.01 -3.71 -4.00
N LEU A 41 0.55 -2.63 -4.62
CA LEU A 41 0.30 -1.37 -3.93
C LEU A 41 -0.93 -1.47 -3.02
N SER A 42 -2.02 -2.10 -3.47
CA SER A 42 -3.24 -2.27 -2.67
C SER A 42 -2.97 -3.09 -1.40
N MET A 43 -2.25 -4.21 -1.56
CA MET A 43 -1.75 -5.01 -0.44
C MET A 43 -0.83 -4.20 0.47
N GLU A 44 0.13 -3.44 -0.09
CA GLU A 44 1.04 -2.59 0.68
C GLU A 44 0.27 -1.63 1.59
N TRP A 45 -0.74 -0.94 1.06
CA TRP A 45 -1.52 0.04 1.80
C TRP A 45 -2.36 -0.60 2.91
N ILE A 46 -3.08 -1.67 2.61
CA ILE A 46 -3.94 -2.35 3.59
C ILE A 46 -3.09 -2.92 4.71
N CYS A 47 -2.05 -3.69 4.41
CA CYS A 47 -1.19 -4.29 5.43
C CYS A 47 -0.45 -3.25 6.29
N GLN A 48 -0.21 -2.04 5.77
CA GLN A 48 0.50 -1.00 6.52
C GLN A 48 -0.43 -0.07 7.32
N HIS A 49 -1.65 0.16 6.86
CA HIS A 49 -2.47 1.28 7.34
C HIS A 49 -3.88 0.89 7.76
N ALA A 50 -4.38 -0.29 7.39
CA ALA A 50 -5.71 -0.72 7.77
C ALA A 50 -5.70 -1.27 9.20
N THR A 51 -5.98 -0.40 10.17
CA THR A 51 -6.30 -0.80 11.54
C THR A 51 -7.77 -1.24 11.60
N GLY A 52 -8.04 -2.49 11.99
CA GLY A 52 -9.40 -3.00 12.19
C GLY A 52 -10.02 -3.80 11.05
N VAL A 53 -9.26 -4.14 10.00
CA VAL A 53 -9.71 -5.14 9.01
C VAL A 53 -9.57 -6.54 9.60
N HIS A 54 -10.65 -7.31 9.58
CA HIS A 54 -10.66 -8.67 10.11
C HIS A 54 -9.74 -9.57 9.25
N PRO A 55 -8.85 -10.40 9.85
CA PRO A 55 -7.88 -11.21 9.10
C PRO A 55 -8.50 -12.09 8.01
N ALA A 56 -9.67 -12.66 8.26
CA ALA A 56 -10.38 -13.51 7.29
C ALA A 56 -10.92 -12.74 6.06
N LEU A 57 -11.03 -11.41 6.14
CA LEU A 57 -11.50 -10.55 5.04
C LEU A 57 -10.34 -9.83 4.36
N LEU A 58 -9.10 -9.99 4.83
CA LEU A 58 -7.95 -9.23 4.35
C LEU A 58 -7.73 -9.40 2.84
N ASP A 59 -7.80 -10.64 2.35
CA ASP A 59 -7.61 -10.93 0.92
C ASP A 59 -8.73 -10.31 0.06
N LEU A 60 -9.97 -10.35 0.55
CA LEU A 60 -11.14 -9.74 -0.10
C LEU A 60 -11.00 -8.22 -0.19
N GLU A 61 -10.57 -7.57 0.89
CA GLU A 61 -10.35 -6.11 0.91
C GLU A 61 -9.21 -5.69 -0.03
N ILE A 62 -8.14 -6.49 -0.10
CA ILE A 62 -7.03 -6.26 -1.03
C ILE A 62 -7.52 -6.35 -2.48
N ASP A 63 -8.28 -7.38 -2.81
CA ASP A 63 -8.83 -7.57 -4.15
C ASP A 63 -9.83 -6.48 -4.50
N GLU A 64 -10.70 -6.07 -3.56
CA GLU A 64 -11.68 -5.00 -3.77
C GLU A 64 -10.99 -3.65 -4.02
N LEU A 65 -9.97 -3.31 -3.23
CA LEU A 65 -9.18 -2.10 -3.43
C LEU A 65 -8.46 -2.12 -4.80
N ALA A 66 -7.83 -3.25 -5.13
CA ALA A 66 -7.12 -3.41 -6.39
C ALA A 66 -8.10 -3.33 -7.59
N GLN A 67 -9.28 -3.93 -7.48
CA GLN A 67 -10.31 -3.89 -8.50
C GLN A 67 -10.83 -2.46 -8.76
N LYS A 68 -11.14 -1.71 -7.70
CA LYS A 68 -11.55 -0.30 -7.84
C LYS A 68 -10.46 0.53 -8.50
N ALA A 69 -9.19 0.30 -8.12
CA ALA A 69 -8.06 0.98 -8.73
C ALA A 69 -7.89 0.64 -10.22
N ARG A 70 -8.06 -0.62 -10.62
CA ARG A 70 -8.05 -1.05 -12.03
C ARG A 70 -9.15 -0.36 -12.84
N ILE A 71 -10.38 -0.36 -12.33
CA ILE A 71 -11.53 0.25 -13.02
C ILE A 71 -11.27 1.73 -13.26
N LYS A 72 -10.86 2.47 -12.21
CA LYS A 72 -10.55 3.89 -12.33
C LYS A 72 -9.37 4.12 -13.28
N PHE A 73 -8.32 3.33 -13.19
CA PHE A 73 -7.16 3.49 -14.07
C PHE A 73 -7.52 3.23 -15.55
N TRP A 74 -8.31 2.20 -15.83
CA TRP A 74 -8.85 1.92 -17.15
C TRP A 74 -9.71 3.06 -17.69
N GLN A 75 -10.60 3.63 -16.87
CA GLN A 75 -11.40 4.81 -17.24
C GLN A 75 -10.52 5.99 -17.65
N VAL A 76 -9.48 6.30 -16.85
CA VAL A 76 -8.57 7.41 -17.17
C VAL A 76 -7.78 7.16 -18.45
N LEU A 77 -7.32 5.92 -18.69
CA LEU A 77 -6.59 5.55 -19.91
C LEU A 77 -7.43 5.67 -21.17
N LYS A 78 -8.76 5.48 -21.07
CA LYS A 78 -9.68 5.69 -22.19
C LYS A 78 -9.87 7.16 -22.55
N GLU A 79 -9.84 8.04 -21.55
CA GLU A 79 -10.12 9.46 -21.74
C GLU A 79 -8.91 10.27 -22.19
N LYS A 80 -7.71 9.91 -21.71
CA LYS A 80 -6.50 10.69 -21.98
C LYS A 80 -5.23 9.85 -21.96
N GLU A 81 -4.26 10.32 -22.73
CA GLU A 81 -2.90 9.80 -22.66
C GLU A 81 -2.22 10.24 -21.36
N ILE A 82 -1.63 9.29 -20.63
CA ILE A 82 -1.03 9.53 -19.32
C ILE A 82 0.50 9.43 -19.42
N HIS A 83 1.19 10.56 -19.26
CA HIS A 83 2.65 10.59 -19.29
C HIS A 83 3.32 9.87 -18.09
N TYR A 84 2.66 9.82 -16.91
CA TYR A 84 3.19 9.20 -15.69
C TYR A 84 2.22 8.20 -15.05
N PRO A 85 2.02 7.00 -15.64
CA PRO A 85 1.01 6.04 -15.18
C PRO A 85 1.20 5.59 -13.72
N LYS A 86 2.44 5.36 -13.28
CA LYS A 86 2.73 4.94 -11.89
C LYS A 86 2.26 5.93 -10.83
N ALA A 87 2.41 7.23 -11.10
CA ALA A 87 1.99 8.27 -10.17
C ALA A 87 0.47 8.33 -10.08
N TYR A 88 -0.20 8.20 -11.23
CA TYR A 88 -1.66 8.10 -11.31
C TYR A 88 -2.20 6.89 -10.56
N VAL A 89 -1.68 5.69 -10.83
CA VAL A 89 -2.07 4.47 -10.11
C VAL A 89 -1.88 4.64 -8.61
N LYS A 90 -0.75 5.23 -8.19
CA LYS A 90 -0.50 5.46 -6.76
C LYS A 90 -1.52 6.41 -6.13
N HIS A 91 -1.90 7.46 -6.84
CA HIS A 91 -2.92 8.40 -6.38
C HIS A 91 -4.30 7.73 -6.29
N ILE A 92 -4.66 6.92 -7.29
CA ILE A 92 -5.93 6.18 -7.32
C ILE A 92 -6.00 5.20 -6.14
N VAL A 93 -4.98 4.36 -5.93
CA VAL A 93 -4.97 3.41 -4.81
C VAL A 93 -5.06 4.14 -3.48
N HIS A 94 -4.34 5.25 -3.32
CA HIS A 94 -4.42 6.07 -2.11
C HIS A 94 -5.83 6.62 -1.88
N SER A 95 -6.47 7.23 -2.89
CA SER A 95 -7.82 7.78 -2.72
C SER A 95 -8.84 6.68 -2.40
N GLU A 96 -8.77 5.55 -3.10
CA GLU A 96 -9.68 4.43 -2.85
C GLU A 96 -9.49 3.84 -1.46
N PHE A 97 -8.24 3.74 -1.00
CA PHE A 97 -7.94 3.29 0.35
C PHE A 97 -8.56 4.23 1.39
N ILE A 98 -8.42 5.55 1.23
CA ILE A 98 -9.05 6.52 2.14
C ILE A 98 -10.57 6.40 2.13
N ASP A 99 -11.19 6.25 0.96
CA ASP A 99 -12.65 6.09 0.85
C ASP A 99 -13.13 4.74 1.40
N MET A 100 -12.34 3.68 1.27
CA MET A 100 -12.56 2.40 1.94
C MET A 100 -12.51 2.56 3.46
N MET A 101 -11.48 3.21 4.01
CA MET A 101 -11.35 3.46 5.45
C MET A 101 -12.47 4.36 6.00
N ARG A 102 -12.95 5.32 5.21
CA ARG A 102 -14.11 6.15 5.57
C ARG A 102 -15.41 5.35 5.68
N ARG A 103 -15.58 4.33 4.84
CA ARG A 103 -16.74 3.41 4.91
C ARG A 103 -16.64 2.41 6.04
N HIS A 104 -15.42 1.96 6.34
CA HIS A 104 -15.14 1.02 7.43
C HIS A 104 -15.23 1.67 8.81
N LYS A 105 -15.00 2.98 8.91
CA LYS A 105 -15.40 3.71 10.11
C LYS A 105 -16.92 3.58 10.23
N PRO A 106 -17.44 2.97 11.30
CA PRO A 106 -18.87 3.04 11.54
C PRO A 106 -19.21 4.52 11.62
N ASN A 107 -20.00 5.00 10.66
CA ASN A 107 -20.82 6.18 10.89
C ASN A 107 -21.81 5.72 11.94
N VAL A 108 -21.41 5.76 13.22
CA VAL A 108 -22.31 5.47 14.33
C VAL A 108 -23.42 6.50 14.17
N PRO A 109 -24.65 6.08 13.81
CA PRO A 109 -25.76 7.01 13.83
C PRO A 109 -25.80 7.55 15.25
N LEU A 110 -25.87 8.86 15.38
CA LEU A 110 -26.12 9.45 16.68
C LEU A 110 -27.42 8.81 17.17
N SER A 111 -27.40 8.20 18.36
CA SER A 111 -28.61 7.63 18.91
C SER A 111 -29.65 8.75 18.98
N GLU A 112 -30.85 8.50 18.48
CA GLU A 112 -31.97 9.46 18.52
C GLU A 112 -32.93 9.03 19.65
N ASP A 113 -33.57 9.99 20.32
CA ASP A 113 -34.65 9.71 21.27
C ASP A 113 -35.99 9.41 20.55
N GLU A 114 -37.06 9.19 21.32
CA GLU A 114 -38.39 8.90 20.77
C GLU A 114 -38.96 10.08 19.97
N GLU A 115 -38.40 11.28 20.17
CA GLU A 115 -38.74 12.53 19.49
C GLU A 115 -37.89 12.80 18.23
N GLY A 116 -36.91 11.94 17.92
CA GLY A 116 -36.03 12.09 16.76
C GLY A 116 -34.90 13.13 16.96
N GLU A 117 -34.65 13.54 18.20
CA GLU A 117 -33.55 14.43 18.56
C GLU A 117 -32.31 13.64 18.98
N ILE A 118 -31.12 14.24 18.88
CA ILE A 118 -29.86 13.58 19.25
C ILE A 118 -29.85 13.25 20.75
N TYR A 119 -29.87 11.96 21.07
CA TYR A 119 -29.88 11.41 22.42
C TYR A 119 -28.64 11.85 23.20
N ARG A 120 -28.85 12.75 24.18
CA ARG A 120 -27.79 13.23 25.10
C ARG A 120 -27.65 12.37 26.36
N GLY A 121 -28.42 11.29 26.49
CA GLY A 121 -28.31 10.36 27.61
C GLY A 121 -27.10 9.45 27.52
N LYS A 122 -26.83 8.69 28.58
CA LYS A 122 -25.81 7.64 28.58
C LYS A 122 -26.39 6.44 27.83
N VAL A 123 -25.94 6.17 26.61
CA VAL A 123 -26.34 4.98 25.84
C VAL A 123 -26.09 3.74 26.69
N LEU A 124 -27.15 3.08 27.17
CA LEU A 124 -27.04 1.99 28.15
C LEU A 124 -26.55 0.68 27.52
N VAL A 125 -26.68 0.51 26.20
CA VAL A 125 -26.27 -0.71 25.50
C VAL A 125 -25.75 -0.37 24.11
N SER A 126 -24.53 0.15 24.02
CA SER A 126 -23.65 -0.32 22.94
C SER A 126 -23.30 -1.76 23.31
N ALA A 127 -23.20 -2.70 22.37
CA ALA A 127 -22.67 -4.04 22.66
C ALA A 127 -21.31 -3.84 23.37
N SER A 128 -21.32 -3.92 24.70
CA SER A 128 -20.14 -3.65 25.49
C SER A 128 -19.23 -4.84 25.29
N LYS A 129 -17.93 -4.62 25.43
CA LYS A 129 -16.89 -5.66 25.42
C LYS A 129 -17.18 -6.82 26.41
N GLU A 130 -18.20 -6.66 27.26
CA GLU A 130 -18.67 -7.56 28.30
C GLU A 130 -19.78 -8.54 27.84
N MET A 131 -20.30 -8.41 26.60
CA MET A 131 -21.23 -9.40 26.02
C MET A 131 -20.51 -10.46 25.17
N VAL A 132 -19.21 -10.32 24.94
CA VAL A 132 -18.38 -11.34 24.28
C VAL A 132 -18.12 -12.47 25.27
N ASP A 133 -18.12 -13.72 24.80
CA ASP A 133 -17.77 -14.86 25.64
C ASP A 133 -16.38 -14.62 26.26
N PRO A 134 -16.23 -14.63 27.59
CA PRO A 134 -14.94 -14.47 28.25
C PRO A 134 -13.88 -15.46 27.73
N ALA A 135 -14.28 -16.66 27.29
CA ALA A 135 -13.38 -17.62 26.69
C ALA A 135 -12.81 -17.11 25.36
N GLU A 136 -13.65 -16.59 24.46
CA GLU A 136 -13.22 -16.00 23.18
C GLU A 136 -12.28 -14.81 23.39
N VAL A 137 -12.57 -13.93 24.36
CA VAL A 137 -11.70 -12.79 24.69
C VAL A 137 -10.32 -13.25 25.16
N ILE A 138 -10.24 -14.33 25.96
CA ILE A 138 -8.97 -14.88 26.43
C ILE A 138 -8.20 -15.51 25.28
N GLU A 139 -8.87 -16.30 24.42
CA GLU A 139 -8.24 -16.93 23.26
C GLU A 139 -7.66 -15.90 22.29
N GLU A 140 -8.42 -14.86 21.94
CA GLU A 140 -7.93 -13.75 21.11
C GLU A 140 -6.74 -13.04 21.73
N GLN A 141 -6.79 -12.80 23.05
CA GLN A 141 -5.72 -12.14 23.78
C GLN A 141 -4.44 -12.98 23.82
N ASP A 142 -4.56 -14.30 23.96
CA ASP A 142 -3.45 -15.25 23.93
C ASP A 142 -2.88 -15.40 22.52
N GLU A 143 -3.72 -15.47 21.49
CA GLU A 143 -3.28 -15.45 20.10
C GLU A 143 -2.49 -14.18 19.77
N MET A 144 -3.00 -13.01 20.17
CA MET A 144 -2.30 -11.74 19.99
C MET A 144 -0.96 -11.73 20.73
N ASN A 145 -0.93 -12.21 21.98
CA ASN A 145 0.31 -12.30 22.76
C ASN A 145 1.33 -13.22 22.09
N ASN A 146 0.90 -14.38 21.58
CA ASN A 146 1.76 -15.33 20.88
C ASN A 146 2.34 -14.72 19.60
N ARG A 147 1.53 -14.05 18.79
CA ARG A 147 1.99 -13.36 17.57
C ARG A 147 2.98 -12.24 17.90
N LEU A 148 2.72 -11.46 18.96
CA LEU A 148 3.62 -10.40 19.41
C LEU A 148 4.97 -10.96 19.86
N GLU A 149 4.98 -12.09 20.56
CA GLU A 149 6.19 -12.78 21.01
C GLU A 149 7.04 -13.29 19.82
N GLU A 150 6.40 -13.87 18.80
CA GLU A 150 7.09 -14.30 17.57
C GLU A 150 7.75 -13.12 16.85
N VAL A 151 7.03 -12.01 16.71
CA VAL A 151 7.56 -10.77 16.11
C VAL A 151 8.73 -10.24 16.92
N LEU A 152 8.62 -10.20 18.25
CA LEU A 152 9.69 -9.72 19.12
C LEU A 152 10.93 -10.61 19.06
N LYS A 153 10.77 -11.92 19.04
CA LYS A 153 11.90 -12.85 18.86
C LYS A 153 12.62 -12.59 17.52
N ALA A 154 11.86 -12.46 16.43
CA ALA A 154 12.43 -12.15 15.12
C ALA A 154 13.15 -10.78 15.10
N LEU A 155 12.59 -9.79 15.79
CA LEU A 155 13.14 -8.44 15.95
C LEU A 155 14.44 -8.42 16.75
N LEU A 156 14.48 -9.15 17.87
CA LEU A 156 15.64 -9.21 18.78
C LEU A 156 16.80 -10.01 18.20
N ASP A 157 16.57 -10.87 17.23
CA ASP A 157 17.65 -11.51 16.50
C ASP A 157 18.31 -10.59 15.46
N LEU A 158 17.71 -9.44 15.12
CA LEU A 158 18.28 -8.57 14.09
C LEU A 158 19.61 -7.94 14.52
N PRO A 159 20.49 -7.59 13.57
CA PRO A 159 21.66 -6.75 13.81
C PRO A 159 21.29 -5.44 14.51
N LYS A 160 22.17 -4.93 15.38
CA LYS A 160 21.91 -3.77 16.26
C LYS A 160 21.25 -2.57 15.55
N CYS A 161 21.76 -2.17 14.38
CA CYS A 161 21.19 -1.04 13.62
C CYS A 161 19.78 -1.31 13.09
N GLN A 162 19.53 -2.53 12.58
CA GLN A 162 18.23 -2.94 12.07
C GLN A 162 17.21 -3.11 13.19
N ARG A 163 17.63 -3.69 14.32
CA ARG A 163 16.82 -3.79 15.53
C ARG A 163 16.40 -2.41 16.03
N ARG A 164 17.37 -1.48 16.15
CA ARG A 164 17.11 -0.11 16.63
C ARG A 164 16.11 0.62 15.74
N VAL A 165 16.30 0.62 14.42
CA VAL A 165 15.38 1.31 13.50
C VAL A 165 13.98 0.69 13.53
N MET A 166 13.88 -0.64 13.64
CA MET A 166 12.60 -1.33 13.70
C MET A 166 11.86 -1.05 15.01
N ILE A 167 12.52 -1.09 16.17
CA ILE A 167 11.88 -0.75 17.46
C ILE A 167 11.41 0.71 17.46
N CYS A 168 12.25 1.65 17.00
CA CYS A 168 11.86 3.06 16.92
C CYS A 168 10.67 3.26 15.96
N SER A 169 10.66 2.57 14.82
CA SER A 169 9.55 2.64 13.87
C SER A 169 8.27 1.97 14.35
N LEU A 170 8.36 0.90 15.16
CA LEU A 170 7.20 0.24 15.75
C LEU A 170 6.56 1.13 16.82
N ARG A 171 7.40 1.74 17.67
CA ARG A 171 6.94 2.67 18.70
C ARG A 171 6.12 3.84 18.13
N GLU A 172 6.49 4.38 16.98
CA GLU A 172 5.75 5.46 16.31
C GLU A 172 4.41 5.01 15.67
N ARG A 173 4.18 3.70 15.52
CA ARG A 173 3.06 3.16 14.73
C ARG A 173 2.08 2.30 15.52
N VAL A 174 2.47 1.83 16.70
CA VAL A 174 1.63 0.97 17.53
C VAL A 174 0.71 1.86 18.37
N ASP A 175 -0.59 1.55 18.37
CA ASP A 175 -1.60 2.30 19.12
C ASP A 175 -1.45 2.09 20.64
N ASP A 176 -1.01 0.91 21.07
CA ASP A 176 -0.75 0.58 22.48
C ASP A 176 0.76 0.45 22.77
N GLU A 177 1.39 1.59 23.06
CA GLU A 177 2.81 1.64 23.47
C GLU A 177 3.06 0.83 24.76
N LEU A 178 2.07 0.72 25.66
CA LEU A 178 2.20 0.00 26.92
C LEU A 178 2.26 -1.51 26.70
N ALA A 179 1.50 -2.06 25.75
CA ALA A 179 1.61 -3.46 25.34
C ALA A 179 3.00 -3.76 24.77
N LEU A 180 3.51 -2.91 23.88
CA LEU A 180 4.85 -3.05 23.32
C LEU A 180 5.94 -2.96 24.41
N ALA A 181 5.82 -2.02 25.34
CA ALA A 181 6.75 -1.87 26.44
C ALA A 181 6.76 -3.09 27.38
N ARG A 182 5.59 -3.63 27.73
CA ARG A 182 5.47 -4.86 28.54
C ARG A 182 6.13 -6.04 27.85
N ALA A 183 5.89 -6.21 26.55
CA ALA A 183 6.43 -7.31 25.79
C ALA A 183 7.97 -7.21 25.62
N LEU A 184 8.52 -6.00 25.38
CA LEU A 184 9.96 -5.77 25.39
C LEU A 184 10.62 -6.06 26.75
N ARG A 185 9.95 -5.70 27.86
CA ARG A 185 10.44 -5.98 29.21
C ARG A 185 10.57 -7.47 29.51
N ARG A 186 9.69 -8.32 28.97
CA ARG A 186 9.80 -9.79 29.09
C ARG A 186 11.12 -10.32 28.51
N HIS A 187 11.70 -9.60 27.54
CA HIS A 187 13.02 -9.90 26.96
C HIS A 187 14.16 -9.05 27.53
N ASN A 188 13.99 -8.47 28.72
CA ASN A 188 14.97 -7.60 29.38
C ASN A 188 15.39 -6.38 28.53
N GLN A 189 14.49 -5.89 27.67
CA GLN A 189 14.68 -4.67 26.90
C GLN A 189 13.82 -3.56 27.48
N ASP A 190 14.40 -2.39 27.71
CA ASP A 190 13.63 -1.20 28.10
C ASP A 190 13.35 -0.34 26.86
N ILE A 191 12.06 -0.07 26.62
CA ILE A 191 11.60 0.75 25.49
C ILE A 191 12.24 2.13 25.47
N ASN A 192 12.57 2.70 26.64
CA ASN A 192 13.14 4.04 26.75
C ASN A 192 14.58 4.13 26.22
N GLN A 193 15.27 3.00 26.11
CA GLN A 193 16.62 2.93 25.54
C GLN A 193 16.61 3.06 24.01
N TRP A 194 15.44 2.89 23.38
CA TRP A 194 15.28 2.84 21.93
C TRP A 194 14.67 4.15 21.42
N GLN A 195 15.49 5.19 21.39
CA GLN A 195 15.11 6.50 20.86
C GLN A 195 15.78 6.78 19.51
N TRP A 196 15.05 7.51 18.67
CA TRP A 196 15.63 8.10 17.47
C TRP A 196 16.81 9.01 17.85
N PRO A 197 17.91 8.99 17.08
CA PRO A 197 18.95 9.98 17.22
C PRO A 197 18.39 11.40 17.05
N GLN A 198 18.83 12.34 17.89
CA GLN A 198 18.47 13.75 17.78
C GLN A 198 19.11 14.40 16.53
N ASN A 199 20.24 13.85 16.06
CA ASN A 199 20.89 14.30 14.83
C ASN A 199 20.13 13.79 13.59
N LYS A 200 19.71 14.74 12.73
CA LYS A 200 18.97 14.47 11.49
C LYS A 200 19.74 13.54 10.53
N GLN A 201 21.04 13.70 10.38
CA GLN A 201 21.84 12.86 9.47
C GLN A 201 21.92 11.42 9.98
N GLU A 202 22.11 11.24 11.29
CA GLU A 202 22.15 9.93 11.91
C GLU A 202 20.78 9.25 11.85
N LYS A 203 19.69 10.00 12.06
CA LYS A 203 18.32 9.50 11.88
C LYS A 203 18.09 9.03 10.44
N GLN A 204 18.51 9.79 9.43
CA GLN A 204 18.37 9.39 8.03
C GLN A 204 19.17 8.12 7.70
N ARG A 205 20.42 8.03 8.18
CA ARG A 205 21.26 6.84 7.99
C ARG A 205 20.64 5.60 8.64
N LEU A 206 20.06 5.77 9.84
CA LEU A 206 19.36 4.69 10.54
C LEU A 206 18.08 4.29 9.79
N GLN A 207 17.29 5.26 9.32
CA GLN A 207 16.07 5.03 8.52
C GLN A 207 16.35 4.29 7.21
N ALA A 208 17.50 4.51 6.57
CA ALA A 208 17.90 3.75 5.38
C ALA A 208 18.00 2.24 5.64
N SER A 209 18.21 1.83 6.90
CA SER A 209 18.26 0.41 7.30
C SER A 209 16.87 -0.21 7.52
N LEU A 210 15.80 0.58 7.53
CA LEU A 210 14.44 0.13 7.83
C LEU A 210 13.94 -0.91 6.82
N SER A 211 14.17 -0.68 5.53
CA SER A 211 13.76 -1.63 4.47
C SER A 211 14.43 -2.99 4.62
N TYR A 212 15.70 -3.00 5.04
CA TYR A 212 16.43 -4.24 5.31
C TYR A 212 15.90 -4.94 6.56
N GLY A 213 15.65 -4.21 7.64
CA GLY A 213 15.04 -4.76 8.86
C GLY A 213 13.67 -5.39 8.59
N ARG A 214 12.80 -4.72 7.82
CA ARG A 214 11.49 -5.25 7.40
C ARG A 214 11.63 -6.53 6.58
N ARG A 215 12.55 -6.55 5.61
CA ARG A 215 12.82 -7.73 4.78
C ARG A 215 13.27 -8.91 5.64
N SER A 216 14.18 -8.69 6.59
CA SER A 216 14.69 -9.73 7.47
C SER A 216 13.61 -10.30 8.40
N ILE A 217 12.73 -9.45 8.95
CA ILE A 217 11.59 -9.92 9.76
C ILE A 217 10.60 -10.70 8.90
N ALA A 218 10.25 -10.19 7.71
CA ALA A 218 9.33 -10.88 6.81
C ALA A 218 9.83 -12.29 6.43
N GLN A 219 11.14 -12.42 6.13
CA GLN A 219 11.76 -13.71 5.87
C GLN A 219 11.67 -14.66 7.08
N LYS A 220 11.91 -14.16 8.29
CA LYS A 220 11.86 -14.96 9.52
C LYS A 220 10.45 -15.43 9.87
N LEU A 221 9.48 -14.54 9.70
CA LEU A 221 8.06 -14.81 9.97
C LEU A 221 7.37 -15.50 8.79
N LYS A 222 8.10 -15.82 7.70
CA LYS A 222 7.56 -16.36 6.44
C LYS A 222 6.40 -15.54 5.87
N ILE A 223 6.36 -14.25 6.21
CA ILE A 223 5.43 -13.29 5.63
C ILE A 223 5.93 -13.00 4.22
N VAL A 224 5.12 -13.26 3.20
CA VAL A 224 5.47 -13.00 1.80
C VAL A 224 5.83 -11.51 1.65
N PRO A 225 7.11 -11.15 1.44
CA PRO A 225 7.49 -9.76 1.32
C PRO A 225 7.24 -9.29 -0.10
N VAL A 226 6.21 -8.47 -0.31
CA VAL A 226 6.04 -7.73 -1.56
C VAL A 226 6.94 -6.50 -1.51
N LEU A 227 8.24 -6.71 -1.77
CA LEU A 227 9.16 -5.60 -1.96
C LEU A 227 9.19 -5.22 -3.43
N ARG A 228 8.94 -3.93 -3.67
CA ARG A 228 9.20 -3.21 -4.92
C ARG A 228 10.46 -3.76 -5.56
N LYS A 229 10.30 -4.48 -6.67
CA LYS A 229 11.37 -4.56 -7.66
C LYS A 229 11.54 -3.13 -8.15
N HIS A 230 12.51 -2.41 -7.59
CA HIS A 230 13.03 -1.24 -8.23
C HIS A 230 13.48 -1.70 -9.62
N CYS A 231 12.73 -1.25 -10.62
CA CYS A 231 13.06 -1.43 -12.01
C CYS A 231 14.36 -0.67 -12.27
N CYS A 232 15.48 -1.38 -12.13
CA CYS A 232 16.75 -0.98 -12.72
C CYS A 232 16.82 -1.64 -14.10
N LEU A 233 15.93 -1.25 -15.01
CA LEU A 233 16.14 -1.42 -16.43
C LEU A 233 16.54 -0.05 -16.99
N SER A 234 17.84 0.16 -17.17
CA SER A 234 18.39 0.64 -18.44
C SER A 234 19.90 0.89 -18.35
N LYS A 235 20.60 0.25 -19.30
CA LYS A 235 21.92 0.57 -19.89
C LYS A 235 23.13 0.18 -19.00
N VAL A 236 24.14 -0.53 -19.50
CA VAL A 236 24.82 -0.38 -20.80
C VAL A 236 25.34 -1.75 -21.31
N ASN A 237 24.85 -2.20 -22.46
CA ASN A 237 25.64 -3.03 -23.38
C ASN A 237 26.30 -2.06 -24.36
N ASN A 238 27.62 -1.85 -24.24
CA ASN A 238 28.55 -1.67 -25.35
C ASN A 238 29.94 -1.29 -24.83
N THR A 239 30.89 -2.23 -24.83
CA THR A 239 32.28 -1.91 -25.16
C THR A 239 32.98 -3.13 -25.75
N GLN A 240 32.99 -3.16 -27.10
CA GLN A 240 34.14 -3.44 -27.97
C GLN A 240 34.79 -4.83 -27.94
N ARG A 241 34.49 -5.59 -29.00
CA ARG A 241 35.53 -6.21 -29.83
C ARG A 241 36.48 -5.12 -30.33
N ALA A 242 37.75 -5.20 -29.94
CA ALA A 242 38.91 -4.74 -30.71
C ALA A 242 40.19 -5.20 -30.00
N SER A 243 40.66 -6.40 -30.33
CA SER A 243 42.05 -6.79 -30.54
C SER A 243 42.08 -8.28 -30.89
#